data_AF-A0A2S7IU37-F1
#
_entry.id   AF-A0A2S7IU37-F1
#
_cell.length_a   1.000
_cell.length_b   1.000
_cell.length_c   1.000
_cell.angle_alpha   90.00
_cell.angle_beta   90.00
_cell.angle_gamma   90.00
#
_symmetry.space_group_name_H-M   'P 1'
#
loop_
_entity.id
_entity.type
_entity.pdbx_description
1 polymer ?
#
loop_
_entity_poly.entity_id
_entity_poly.type
_entity_poly.pdbx_seq_one_letter_code
_entity_poly.pdbx_strand_id
1 'polypeptide(L)'
;RTDRVLALLDGFMPECDWLNDGETLTYLHSTVSTTRHRVRVPEVPMHLDALLPDQPLTGGLEPRLGDQHLRVLTIIGFPTATTPGHLDEIHRLAFPYRW
;
A
#
# COMPACT_ATOMS: atom_id res chain seq x y z
N ARG A 1 -11.09 7.71 20.44
CA ARG A 1 -10.57 6.32 20.68
C ARG A 1 -9.25 6.09 19.93
N THR A 2 -9.10 6.68 18.74
CA THR A 2 -7.85 6.82 17.97
C THR A 2 -6.75 7.56 18.74
N ASP A 3 -7.11 8.59 19.50
CA ASP A 3 -6.17 9.47 20.22
C ASP A 3 -5.31 8.75 21.27
N ARG A 4 -5.81 7.61 21.79
CA ARG A 4 -5.10 6.81 22.79
C ARG A 4 -4.03 5.92 22.18
N VAL A 5 -4.23 5.48 20.93
CA VAL A 5 -3.22 4.72 20.18
C VAL A 5 -2.08 5.65 19.78
N LEU A 6 -2.38 6.91 19.49
CA LEU A 6 -1.36 7.91 19.18
C LEU A 6 -0.42 8.21 20.32
N ALA A 7 -0.96 8.47 21.50
CA ALA A 7 -0.14 8.74 22.67
C ALA A 7 0.81 7.57 23.01
N LEU A 8 0.47 6.35 22.57
CA LEU A 8 1.35 5.18 22.70
C LEU A 8 2.44 5.13 21.61
N LEU A 9 2.15 5.60 20.39
CA LEU A 9 3.09 5.62 19.27
C LEU A 9 4.07 6.81 19.34
N ASP A 10 3.63 7.98 19.79
CA ASP A 10 4.48 9.18 19.96
C ASP A 10 5.72 8.92 20.82
N GLY A 11 5.60 8.07 21.84
CA GLY A 11 6.70 7.72 22.73
C GLY A 11 7.78 6.84 22.09
N PHE A 12 7.50 6.20 20.94
CA PHE A 12 8.38 5.22 20.30
C PHE A 12 8.71 5.55 18.82
N MET A 13 7.86 6.31 18.14
CA MET A 13 8.04 6.70 16.73
C MET A 13 7.81 8.21 16.57
N PRO A 14 8.75 9.05 17.03
CA PRO A 14 8.59 10.52 17.05
C PRO A 14 8.52 11.16 15.66
N GLU A 15 8.88 10.42 14.61
CA GLU A 15 8.79 10.87 13.21
C GLU A 15 7.50 10.43 12.52
N CYS A 16 6.60 9.71 13.20
CA CYS A 16 5.33 9.28 12.63
C CYS A 16 4.25 10.34 12.83
N ASP A 17 3.71 10.84 11.73
CA ASP A 17 2.54 11.71 11.70
C ASP A 17 1.34 11.02 11.03
N TRP A 18 0.12 11.49 11.33
CA TRP A 18 -1.06 11.06 10.56
C TRP A 18 -1.03 11.64 9.17
N LEU A 19 -1.45 10.80 8.22
CA LEU A 19 -1.87 11.28 6.92
C LEU A 19 -3.20 12.03 7.07
N ASN A 20 -3.26 13.26 6.54
CA ASN A 20 -4.54 13.93 6.30
C ASN A 20 -5.33 13.23 5.17
N ASP A 21 -6.55 13.68 4.90
CA ASP A 21 -7.42 13.05 3.89
C ASP A 21 -6.76 13.00 2.50
N GLY A 22 -6.15 14.09 2.05
CA GLY A 22 -5.49 14.14 0.74
C GLY A 22 -4.24 13.25 0.68
N GLU A 23 -3.47 13.20 1.76
CA GLU A 23 -2.32 12.30 1.90
C GLU A 23 -2.75 10.84 1.94
N THR A 24 -3.86 10.54 2.63
CA THR A 24 -4.45 9.20 2.67
C THR A 24 -4.91 8.77 1.29
N LEU A 25 -5.64 9.63 0.57
CA LEU A 25 -6.08 9.33 -0.80
C LEU A 25 -4.88 9.16 -1.75
N THR A 26 -3.87 10.01 -1.62
CA THR A 26 -2.63 9.92 -2.40
C THR A 26 -1.88 8.61 -2.12
N TYR A 27 -1.78 8.22 -0.85
CA TYR A 27 -1.19 6.95 -0.43
C TYR A 27 -1.97 5.77 -1.02
N LEU A 28 -3.29 5.75 -0.86
CA LEU A 28 -4.14 4.67 -1.38
C LEU A 28 -4.09 4.57 -2.91
N HIS A 29 -4.10 5.68 -3.64
CA HIS A 29 -3.89 5.64 -5.09
C HIS A 29 -2.54 5.02 -5.44
N SER A 30 -1.48 5.38 -4.70
CA SER A 30 -0.15 4.84 -4.93
C SER A 30 -0.06 3.32 -4.71
N THR A 31 -0.97 2.69 -3.96
CA THR A 31 -0.98 1.23 -3.75
C THR A 31 -1.67 0.47 -4.88
N VAL A 32 -2.55 1.12 -5.64
CA VAL A 32 -3.35 0.50 -6.72
C VAL A 32 -2.97 0.97 -8.12
N SER A 33 -2.02 1.92 -8.25
CA SER A 33 -1.54 2.44 -9.52
C SER A 33 -0.02 2.36 -9.67
N THR A 34 0.41 2.31 -10.93
CA THR A 34 1.82 2.48 -11.32
C THR A 34 2.19 3.95 -11.52
N THR A 35 1.19 4.83 -11.70
CA THR A 35 1.36 6.28 -11.75
C THR A 35 1.46 6.85 -10.34
N ARG A 36 2.32 7.84 -10.13
CA ARG A 36 2.38 8.57 -8.86
C ARG A 36 1.94 10.00 -9.07
N HIS A 37 0.84 10.38 -8.43
CA HIS A 37 0.36 11.75 -8.37
C HIS A 37 -0.42 11.99 -7.09
N ARG A 38 -0.63 13.27 -6.74
CA ARG A 38 -1.45 13.65 -5.58
C ARG A 38 -2.92 13.54 -5.94
N VAL A 39 -3.70 12.96 -5.03
CA VAL A 39 -5.17 12.89 -5.14
C VAL A 39 -5.78 13.96 -4.25
N ARG A 40 -6.59 14.83 -4.84
CA ARG A 40 -7.34 15.86 -4.10
C ARG A 40 -8.55 15.22 -3.43
N VAL A 41 -8.88 15.68 -2.22
CA VAL A 41 -10.15 15.37 -1.57
C VAL A 41 -11.30 15.95 -2.41
N PRO A 42 -12.26 15.12 -2.87
CA PRO A 42 -13.38 15.59 -3.66
C PRO A 42 -14.33 16.43 -2.81
N GLU A 43 -14.95 17.44 -3.41
CA GLU A 43 -15.97 18.28 -2.74
C GLU A 43 -17.24 17.49 -2.40
N VAL A 44 -17.57 16.49 -3.22
CA VAL A 44 -18.70 15.59 -3.01
C VAL A 44 -18.16 14.22 -2.62
N PRO A 45 -18.62 13.61 -1.51
CA PRO A 45 -18.25 12.26 -1.14
C PRO A 45 -18.52 11.27 -2.27
N MET A 46 -17.54 10.42 -2.56
CA MET A 46 -17.62 9.41 -3.61
C MET A 46 -16.92 8.13 -3.19
N HIS A 47 -17.31 7.04 -3.85
CA HIS A 47 -16.69 5.74 -3.59
C HIS A 47 -15.24 5.71 -4.07
N LEU A 48 -14.38 5.10 -3.26
CA LEU A 48 -12.93 5.06 -3.51
C LEU A 48 -12.57 4.24 -4.75
N ASP A 49 -13.36 3.23 -5.10
CA ASP A 49 -13.20 2.43 -6.32
C ASP A 49 -13.51 3.22 -7.59
N ALA A 50 -14.30 4.29 -7.50
CA ALA A 50 -14.52 5.23 -8.59
C ALA A 50 -13.45 6.34 -8.64
N LEU A 51 -12.84 6.67 -7.51
CA LEU A 51 -11.91 7.80 -7.38
C LEU A 51 -10.43 7.41 -7.60
N LEU A 52 -9.99 6.31 -7.01
CA LEU A 52 -8.57 5.98 -6.89
C LEU A 52 -7.99 5.27 -8.13
N PRO A 53 -8.68 4.31 -8.77
CA PRO A 53 -8.11 3.59 -9.90
C PRO A 53 -8.02 4.49 -11.15
N ASP A 54 -6.85 4.49 -11.79
CA ASP A 54 -6.60 5.19 -13.06
C ASP A 54 -6.14 4.24 -14.19
N GLN A 55 -5.97 2.96 -13.87
CA GLN A 55 -5.45 1.93 -14.76
C GLN A 55 -6.24 0.63 -14.61
N PRO A 56 -6.43 -0.14 -15.70
CA PRO A 56 -7.11 -1.43 -15.63
C PRO A 56 -6.23 -2.48 -14.94
N LEU A 57 -6.85 -3.31 -14.09
CA LEU A 57 -6.26 -4.55 -13.58
C LEU A 57 -6.77 -5.73 -14.41
N THR A 58 -5.90 -6.30 -15.24
CA THR A 58 -6.18 -7.52 -16.00
C THR A 58 -5.68 -8.73 -15.22
N GLY A 59 -6.57 -9.68 -14.95
CA GLY A 59 -6.21 -10.96 -14.32
C GLY A 59 -5.95 -12.07 -15.34
N GLY A 60 -6.03 -13.33 -14.89
CA GLY A 60 -5.94 -14.51 -15.76
C GLY A 60 -4.51 -15.00 -15.99
N LEU A 61 -4.22 -15.49 -17.19
CA LEU A 61 -2.94 -16.14 -17.53
C LEU A 61 -1.78 -15.16 -17.64
N GLU A 62 -2.06 -13.90 -18.00
CA GLU A 62 -1.07 -12.82 -18.05
C GLU A 62 -1.56 -11.63 -17.22
N PRO A 63 -1.42 -11.66 -15.88
CA PRO A 63 -1.85 -10.56 -15.03
C PRO A 63 -1.09 -9.26 -15.34
N ARG A 64 -1.82 -8.14 -15.43
CA ARG A 64 -1.24 -6.81 -15.69
C ARG A 64 -1.98 -5.70 -14.93
N LEU A 65 -1.25 -4.67 -14.52
CA LEU A 65 -1.79 -3.38 -14.09
C LEU A 65 -1.39 -2.32 -15.12
N GLY A 66 -2.36 -1.84 -15.91
CA GLY A 66 -2.07 -1.12 -17.14
C GLY A 66 -1.17 -1.96 -18.05
N ASP A 67 -0.02 -1.42 -18.43
CA ASP A 67 0.96 -2.09 -19.28
C ASP A 67 2.03 -2.89 -18.49
N GLN A 68 1.95 -2.91 -17.16
CA GLN A 68 2.94 -3.61 -16.32
C GLN A 68 2.50 -5.03 -15.98
N HIS A 69 3.32 -6.02 -16.34
CA HIS A 69 3.10 -7.41 -15.94
C HIS A 69 3.27 -7.60 -14.43
N LEU A 70 2.30 -8.28 -13.82
CA LEU A 70 2.34 -8.64 -12.41
C LEU A 70 2.78 -10.08 -12.24
N ARG A 71 3.70 -10.31 -11.29
CA ARG A 71 4.06 -11.65 -10.80
C ARG A 71 3.57 -11.76 -9.36
N VAL A 72 2.80 -12.80 -9.08
CA VAL A 72 2.27 -13.06 -7.74
C VAL A 72 3.20 -14.03 -7.02
N LEU A 73 3.64 -13.64 -5.83
CA LEU A 73 4.35 -14.51 -4.88
C LEU A 73 3.41 -14.82 -3.73
N THR A 74 3.09 -16.10 -3.53
CA THR A 74 2.23 -16.55 -2.43
C THR A 74 3.08 -17.11 -1.30
N ILE A 75 2.87 -16.62 -0.07
CA ILE A 75 3.43 -17.22 1.13
C ILE A 75 2.54 -18.41 1.52
N ILE A 76 3.07 -19.63 1.40
CA ILE A 76 2.30 -20.88 1.61
C ILE A 76 2.24 -21.33 3.08
N GLY A 77 2.97 -20.67 3.97
CA GLY A 77 2.99 -20.97 5.39
C GLY A 77 3.83 -19.99 6.18
N PHE A 78 3.56 -19.89 7.48
CA PHE A 78 4.33 -19.07 8.42
C PHE A 78 5.08 -19.97 9.41
N PRO A 79 6.27 -19.57 9.88
CA PRO A 79 7.01 -20.32 10.88
C PRO A 79 6.27 -20.33 12.23
N THR A 80 6.58 -21.33 13.07
CA THR A 80 5.99 -21.47 14.42
C THR A 80 6.47 -20.42 15.42
N ALA A 81 7.51 -19.66 15.07
CA ALA A 81 8.01 -18.51 15.81
C ALA A 81 8.45 -17.41 14.82
N THR A 82 8.27 -16.15 15.21
CA THR A 82 8.69 -14.99 14.40
C THR A 82 9.90 -14.30 15.03
N THR A 83 10.79 -13.81 14.17
CA THR A 83 11.91 -12.93 14.54
C THR A 83 11.88 -11.69 13.64
N PRO A 84 12.32 -10.51 14.12
CA PRO A 84 12.48 -9.34 13.27
C PRO A 84 13.35 -9.64 12.03
N GLY A 85 13.04 -9.02 10.89
CA GLY A 85 13.83 -9.13 9.64
C GLY A 85 13.63 -10.43 8.84
N HIS A 86 12.68 -11.29 9.22
CA HIS A 86 12.49 -12.59 8.53
C HIS A 86 12.19 -12.46 7.02
N LEU A 87 11.62 -11.33 6.59
CA LEU A 87 11.29 -11.06 5.17
C LEU A 87 12.32 -10.15 4.48
N ASP A 88 13.45 -9.84 5.12
CA ASP A 88 14.43 -8.89 4.56
C ASP A 88 15.11 -9.41 3.29
N GLU A 89 15.22 -10.73 3.13
CA GLU A 89 15.76 -11.30 1.89
C GLU A 89 14.85 -11.00 0.68
N ILE A 90 13.55 -10.75 0.88
CA ILE A 90 12.65 -10.29 -0.20
C ILE A 90 13.08 -8.90 -0.68
N HIS A 91 13.56 -8.03 0.21
CA HIS A 91 14.11 -6.71 -0.16
C HIS A 91 15.34 -6.81 -1.07
N ARG A 92 16.02 -7.98 -1.16
CA ARG A 92 17.19 -8.19 -2.03
C ARG A 92 16.87 -8.70 -3.43
N LEU A 93 15.61 -8.99 -3.72
CA LEU A 93 15.20 -9.46 -5.04
C LEU A 93 15.42 -8.35 -6.08
N ALA A 94 15.88 -8.72 -7.28
CA ALA A 94 16.21 -7.79 -8.36
C ALA A 94 14.97 -7.22 -9.09
N PHE A 95 13.82 -7.17 -8.42
CA PHE A 95 12.59 -6.62 -8.97
C PHE A 95 11.82 -5.84 -7.88
N PRO A 96 11.15 -4.73 -8.26
CA PRO A 96 10.30 -4.01 -7.34
C PRO A 96 9.11 -4.89 -6.94
N TYR A 97 8.73 -4.83 -5.68
CA TYR A 97 7.52 -5.46 -5.17
C TYR A 97 6.78 -4.49 -4.25
N ARG A 98 5.50 -4.81 -4.02
CA ARG A 98 4.60 -4.10 -3.09
C ARG A 98 4.07 -5.15 -2.11
N TRP A 99 3.97 -4.78 -0.84
CA TRP A 99 3.41 -5.62 0.23
C TRP A 99 1.96 -5.25 0.50
#